data_AF-A0A1T5ATE7-F1
#
_entry.id   AF-A0A1T5ATE7-F1
#
_cell.length_a   1.000
_cell.length_b   1.000
_cell.length_c   1.000
_cell.angle_alpha   90.00
_cell.angle_beta   90.00
_cell.angle_gamma   90.00
#
_symmetry.space_group_name_H-M   'P 1'
#
loop_
_entity.id
_entity.type
_entity.pdbx_description
1 polymer ?
#
loop_
_entity_poly.entity_id
_entity_poly.type
_entity_poly.pdbx_seq_one_letter_code
_entity_poly.pdbx_strand_id
1 'polypeptide(L)'
;MLNNIKKFAMALGALTIASGTYLSVRAHQSSEENITAKVVLADQDWHFNGALNPANNNPQDSSQYSLFATESCDKNPETVCMLTAPADPSNSSIPDLNHVVPGTGGKTVKILISEALTSGTRNQAVKEFRSE
;
A
#
# COMPACT_ATOMS: atom_id res chain seq x y z
N MET A 1 20.74 35.44 59.42
CA MET A 1 20.31 34.27 58.63
C MET A 1 20.42 34.62 57.15
N LEU A 2 20.95 33.71 56.32
CA LEU A 2 20.84 33.56 54.85
C LEU A 2 20.86 34.85 53.96
N ASN A 3 21.66 35.02 52.90
CA ASN A 3 22.73 34.25 52.22
C ASN A 3 23.66 35.31 51.55
N ASN A 4 24.99 35.19 51.55
CA ASN A 4 25.81 34.52 50.51
C ASN A 4 25.29 34.79 49.06
N ILE A 5 26.05 35.27 48.07
CA ILE A 5 27.44 34.92 47.65
C ILE A 5 28.20 36.16 47.09
N LYS A 6 29.53 36.04 46.98
CA LYS A 6 30.52 37.10 46.67
C LYS A 6 30.61 37.46 45.17
N LYS A 7 31.11 38.68 44.89
CA LYS A 7 31.55 39.14 43.56
C LYS A 7 32.64 38.21 42.99
N PHE A 8 32.59 37.92 41.70
CA PHE A 8 33.78 37.60 40.90
C PHE A 8 33.66 38.20 39.50
N ALA A 9 34.64 39.02 39.12
CA ALA A 9 34.90 39.41 37.75
C ALA A 9 36.15 38.66 37.29
N MET A 10 36.11 38.05 36.11
CA MET A 10 37.29 37.71 35.33
C MET A 10 36.88 37.58 33.86
N ALA A 11 37.11 38.64 33.10
CA ALA A 11 37.14 38.58 31.64
C ALA A 11 38.60 38.34 31.23
N LEU A 12 38.88 37.17 30.66
CA LEU A 12 40.13 36.77 30.00
C LEU A 12 39.85 35.41 29.32
N GLY A 13 40.10 35.20 28.03
CA GLY A 13 40.57 36.14 27.02
C GLY A 13 40.11 35.73 25.62
N ALA A 14 40.34 36.59 24.64
CA ALA A 14 40.00 36.31 23.25
C ALA A 14 40.89 35.20 22.68
N LEU A 15 40.28 34.15 22.13
CA LEU A 15 40.94 33.20 21.24
C LEU A 15 40.28 33.31 19.87
N THR A 16 40.77 34.27 19.09
CA THR A 16 40.40 34.45 17.69
C THR A 16 40.95 33.30 16.86
N ILE A 17 40.08 32.37 16.46
CA ILE A 17 40.38 31.46 15.34
C ILE A 17 39.64 32.00 14.12
N ALA A 18 40.34 32.82 13.35
CA ALA A 18 39.89 33.21 12.03
C ALA A 18 40.16 32.07 11.04
N SER A 19 39.11 31.50 10.44
CA SER A 19 39.12 30.92 9.10
C SER A 19 37.70 30.57 8.68
N GLY A 20 37.28 31.07 7.52
CA GLY A 20 35.89 31.24 7.17
C GLY A 20 35.12 30.00 6.71
N THR A 21 33.87 30.26 6.34
CA THR A 21 33.24 29.68 5.15
C THR A 21 32.15 30.65 4.67
N TYR A 22 31.85 30.61 3.37
CA TYR A 22 30.93 31.55 2.73
C TYR A 22 29.48 31.29 3.14
N LEU A 23 28.72 32.35 3.43
CA LEU A 23 27.26 32.29 3.56
C LEU A 23 26.61 32.01 2.19
N SER A 24 26.61 30.76 1.77
CA SER A 24 25.76 30.28 0.69
C SER A 24 24.41 29.89 1.27
N VAL A 25 23.52 30.88 1.43
CA VAL A 25 22.10 30.62 1.72
C VAL A 25 21.49 29.95 0.48
N ARG A 26 21.62 28.63 0.39
CA ARG A 26 20.70 27.84 -0.42
C ARG A 26 19.37 27.91 0.29
N ALA A 27 18.49 28.79 -0.19
CA ALA A 27 17.09 28.70 0.12
C ALA A 27 16.68 27.25 -0.17
N HIS A 28 16.38 26.49 0.88
CA HIS A 28 15.91 25.12 0.74
C HIS A 28 14.47 25.26 0.26
N GLN A 29 14.32 25.46 -1.04
CA GLN A 29 13.06 25.49 -1.74
C GLN A 29 12.56 24.06 -1.71
N SER A 30 11.95 23.72 -0.56
CA SER A 30 11.14 22.53 -0.40
C SER A 30 10.03 22.69 -1.40
N SER A 31 10.23 22.11 -2.58
CA SER A 31 9.12 21.70 -3.40
C SER A 31 8.27 20.85 -2.48
N GLU A 32 7.10 21.37 -2.12
CA GLU A 32 5.98 20.52 -1.78
C GLU A 32 5.65 19.75 -3.05
N GLU A 33 6.48 18.74 -3.35
CA GLU A 33 6.02 17.59 -4.10
C GLU A 33 4.81 17.13 -3.31
N ASN A 34 3.63 17.40 -3.87
CA ASN A 34 2.38 16.95 -3.31
C ASN A 34 2.32 15.45 -3.58
N ILE A 35 3.16 14.71 -2.84
CA ILE A 35 3.02 13.28 -2.62
C ILE A 35 1.73 13.17 -1.85
N THR A 36 0.63 13.19 -2.61
CA THR A 36 -0.62 12.58 -2.23
C THR A 36 -0.22 11.17 -1.87
N ALA A 37 0.01 10.93 -0.57
CA ALA A 37 0.43 9.64 -0.07
C ALA A 37 -0.68 8.69 -0.47
N LYS A 38 -0.46 7.94 -1.56
CA LYS A 38 -1.46 7.03 -2.09
C LYS A 38 -1.59 5.98 -1.01
N VAL A 39 -2.66 6.09 -0.21
CA VAL A 39 -2.94 5.19 0.91
C VAL A 39 -3.26 3.85 0.27
N VAL A 40 -2.21 3.06 0.04
CA VAL A 40 -2.33 1.65 -0.26
C VAL A 40 -2.78 1.04 1.07
N LEU A 41 -4.08 0.79 1.15
CA LEU A 41 -4.66 0.00 2.22
C LEU A 41 -3.95 -1.36 2.25
N ALA A 42 -3.87 -2.00 3.41
CA ALA A 42 -3.23 -3.31 3.49
C ALA A 42 -3.95 -4.31 2.57
N ASP A 43 -3.16 -5.20 1.97
CA ASP A 43 -3.67 -6.36 1.24
C ASP A 43 -4.63 -7.15 2.13
N GLN A 44 -5.82 -7.41 1.59
CA GLN A 44 -6.90 -8.15 2.23
C GLN A 44 -7.31 -9.32 1.33
N ASP A 45 -7.93 -10.32 1.92
CA ASP A 45 -8.45 -11.47 1.20
C ASP A 45 -9.92 -11.26 0.87
N TRP A 46 -10.25 -11.51 -0.38
CA TRP A 46 -11.54 -11.21 -0.98
C TRP A 46 -12.12 -12.47 -1.57
N HIS A 47 -13.28 -12.89 -1.06
CA HIS A 47 -14.03 -14.02 -1.59
C HIS A 47 -14.87 -13.58 -2.79
N PHE A 48 -14.82 -14.35 -3.88
CA PHE A 48 -15.69 -14.14 -5.03
C PHE A 48 -17.08 -14.70 -4.73
N ASN A 49 -18.08 -13.83 -4.65
CA ASN A 49 -19.49 -14.21 -4.50
C ASN A 49 -20.10 -14.56 -5.87
N GLY A 50 -19.66 -13.88 -6.92
CA GLY A 50 -20.27 -13.93 -8.25
C GLY A 50 -21.42 -12.94 -8.42
N ALA A 51 -22.06 -12.98 -9.58
CA ALA A 51 -23.23 -12.17 -9.90
C ALA A 51 -24.53 -12.89 -9.51
N LEU A 52 -25.61 -12.13 -9.30
CA LEU A 52 -26.97 -12.67 -9.06
C LEU A 52 -27.45 -13.63 -10.16
N ASN A 53 -26.95 -13.47 -11.38
CA ASN A 53 -27.10 -14.43 -12.47
C ASN A 53 -25.72 -15.04 -12.76
N PRO A 54 -25.50 -16.36 -12.56
CA PRO A 54 -24.22 -17.01 -12.80
C PRO A 54 -23.65 -16.82 -14.22
N ALA A 55 -24.49 -16.59 -15.23
CA ALA A 55 -24.04 -16.30 -16.59
C ALA A 55 -23.29 -14.95 -16.72
N ASN A 56 -23.39 -14.08 -15.70
CA ASN A 56 -22.69 -12.80 -15.60
C ASN A 56 -21.48 -12.85 -14.65
N ASN A 57 -21.08 -14.04 -14.19
CA ASN A 57 -19.91 -14.20 -13.34
C ASN A 57 -18.66 -13.68 -14.06
N ASN A 58 -17.98 -12.72 -13.46
CA ASN A 58 -16.79 -12.11 -14.02
C ASN A 58 -15.73 -11.92 -12.92
N PRO A 59 -14.68 -12.76 -12.87
CA PRO A 59 -13.58 -12.60 -11.93
C PRO A 59 -12.84 -11.26 -12.02
N GLN A 60 -13.04 -10.46 -13.08
CA GLN A 60 -12.46 -9.13 -13.25
C GLN A 60 -13.42 -7.98 -12.90
N ASP A 61 -14.57 -8.28 -12.30
CA ASP A 61 -15.54 -7.33 -11.77
C ASP A 61 -15.40 -7.27 -10.24
N SER A 62 -14.90 -6.13 -9.73
CA SER A 62 -14.65 -5.93 -8.30
C SER A 62 -15.94 -5.93 -7.46
N SER A 63 -17.11 -5.69 -8.07
CA SER A 63 -18.39 -5.71 -7.35
C SER A 63 -18.86 -7.12 -6.97
N GLN A 64 -18.26 -8.16 -7.56
CA GLN A 64 -18.60 -9.57 -7.31
C GLN A 64 -17.79 -10.18 -6.15
N TYR A 65 -17.09 -9.35 -5.37
CA TYR A 65 -16.22 -9.77 -4.26
C TYR A 65 -16.64 -9.17 -2.90
N SER A 66 -16.26 -9.82 -1.81
CA SER A 66 -16.47 -9.34 -0.42
C SER A 66 -15.32 -9.78 0.50
N LEU A 67 -15.15 -9.09 1.64
CA LEU A 67 -14.12 -9.41 2.66
C LEU A 67 -14.37 -10.70 3.46
N PHE A 68 -15.49 -11.38 3.24
CA PHE A 68 -15.90 -12.55 4.04
C PHE A 68 -16.24 -13.72 3.12
N ALA A 69 -15.48 -14.81 3.24
CA ALA A 69 -15.90 -16.10 2.73
C ALA A 69 -17.06 -16.61 3.59
N THR A 70 -18.27 -16.59 3.02
CA THR A 70 -19.44 -17.25 3.64
C THR A 70 -19.42 -18.77 3.42
N GLU A 71 -18.65 -19.24 2.43
CA GLU A 71 -18.60 -20.64 1.97
C GLU A 71 -17.15 -21.05 1.64
N SER A 72 -16.86 -22.36 1.66
CA SER A 72 -15.55 -22.92 1.31
C SER A 72 -15.37 -23.13 -0.20
N CYS A 73 -14.12 -23.27 -0.65
CA CYS A 73 -13.77 -23.49 -2.06
C CYS A 73 -13.54 -25.01 -2.37
N ASP A 74 -14.52 -25.81 -2.84
CA ASP A 74 -14.39 -27.29 -3.07
C ASP A 74 -15.13 -27.88 -4.33
N LYS A 75 -14.57 -28.61 -5.36
CA LYS A 75 -13.17 -28.92 -5.86
C LYS A 75 -12.94 -28.94 -7.45
N ASN A 76 -13.15 -27.82 -8.20
CA ASN A 76 -13.30 -27.62 -9.71
C ASN A 76 -12.00 -26.90 -10.14
N PRO A 77 -11.71 -26.84 -11.44
CA PRO A 77 -11.20 -25.63 -12.10
C PRO A 77 -12.32 -24.63 -12.52
N GLU A 78 -11.95 -23.39 -12.88
CA GLU A 78 -12.84 -22.40 -13.54
C GLU A 78 -13.78 -21.53 -12.69
N THR A 79 -13.23 -20.89 -11.65
CA THR A 79 -13.47 -19.46 -11.30
C THR A 79 -12.44 -19.05 -10.23
N VAL A 80 -12.14 -17.75 -10.03
CA VAL A 80 -11.33 -17.32 -8.87
C VAL A 80 -12.19 -17.43 -7.61
N CYS A 81 -11.79 -18.19 -6.58
CA CYS A 81 -12.51 -18.23 -5.30
C CYS A 81 -12.05 -17.12 -4.37
N MET A 82 -10.74 -16.93 -4.26
CA MET A 82 -10.16 -15.94 -3.37
C MET A 82 -9.04 -15.19 -4.07
N LEU A 83 -9.08 -13.86 -4.01
CA LEU A 83 -7.95 -13.01 -4.35
C LEU A 83 -7.36 -12.31 -3.13
N THR A 84 -6.12 -11.85 -3.28
CA THR A 84 -5.50 -10.86 -2.40
C THR A 84 -5.31 -9.56 -3.18
N ALA A 85 -5.80 -8.46 -2.59
CA ALA A 85 -5.66 -7.10 -3.09
C ALA A 85 -5.93 -6.09 -1.97
N PRO A 86 -5.45 -4.84 -2.08
CA PRO A 86 -5.93 -3.78 -1.22
C PRO A 86 -7.37 -3.42 -1.59
N ALA A 87 -8.10 -2.77 -0.69
CA ALA A 87 -9.43 -2.26 -1.03
C ALA A 87 -9.34 -1.04 -1.98
N ASP A 88 -10.37 -0.83 -2.80
CA ASP A 88 -10.42 0.32 -3.71
C ASP A 88 -10.41 1.64 -2.91
N PRO A 89 -9.52 2.60 -3.24
CA PRO A 89 -9.40 3.85 -2.48
C PRO A 89 -10.65 4.74 -2.56
N SER A 90 -11.55 4.47 -3.51
CA SER A 90 -12.84 5.15 -3.70
C SER A 90 -14.01 4.37 -3.09
N ASN A 91 -13.84 3.06 -2.85
CA ASN A 91 -14.84 2.19 -2.22
C ASN A 91 -14.18 1.04 -1.46
N SER A 92 -14.03 1.19 -0.14
CA SER A 92 -13.39 0.19 0.72
C SER A 92 -14.14 -1.15 0.83
N SER A 93 -15.32 -1.29 0.21
CA SER A 93 -16.13 -2.52 0.22
C SER A 93 -15.78 -3.48 -0.93
N ILE A 94 -14.85 -3.12 -1.83
CA ILE A 94 -14.44 -3.90 -3.00
C ILE A 94 -12.90 -3.88 -3.17
N PRO A 95 -12.30 -4.85 -3.86
CA PRO A 95 -10.86 -4.87 -4.15
C PRO A 95 -10.45 -3.87 -5.26
N ASP A 96 -9.26 -3.26 -5.11
CA ASP A 96 -8.58 -2.52 -6.19
C ASP A 96 -7.98 -3.50 -7.21
N LEU A 97 -8.76 -3.89 -8.22
CA LEU A 97 -8.27 -4.76 -9.30
C LEU A 97 -7.24 -4.06 -10.22
N ASN A 98 -7.07 -2.74 -10.11
CA ASN A 98 -6.06 -1.97 -10.82
C ASN A 98 -4.77 -1.77 -10.00
N HIS A 99 -4.72 -2.28 -8.76
CA HIS A 99 -3.52 -2.23 -7.94
C HIS A 99 -2.37 -2.99 -8.62
N VAL A 100 -1.19 -2.34 -8.68
CA VAL A 100 0.03 -2.95 -9.22
C VAL A 100 0.68 -3.80 -8.13
N VAL A 101 0.68 -5.11 -8.32
CA VAL A 101 1.16 -6.05 -7.30
C VAL A 101 2.69 -6.03 -7.23
N PRO A 102 3.30 -5.81 -6.04
CA PRO A 102 4.75 -5.78 -5.88
C PRO A 102 5.46 -7.05 -6.40
N GLY A 103 6.65 -6.89 -6.97
CA GLY A 103 7.46 -8.00 -7.47
C GLY A 103 6.99 -8.66 -8.78
N THR A 104 5.91 -8.19 -9.40
CA THR A 104 5.34 -8.79 -10.63
C THR A 104 5.81 -8.15 -11.94
N GLY A 105 6.67 -7.11 -11.87
CA GLY A 105 7.11 -6.35 -13.04
C GLY A 105 6.09 -5.31 -13.55
N GLY A 106 5.17 -4.86 -12.68
CA GLY A 106 4.17 -3.84 -13.03
C GLY A 106 2.79 -4.39 -13.37
N LYS A 107 2.53 -5.69 -13.16
CA LYS A 107 1.21 -6.29 -13.43
C LYS A 107 0.21 -5.86 -12.38
N THR A 108 -1.03 -5.62 -12.82
CA THR A 108 -2.15 -5.37 -11.92
C THR A 108 -2.77 -6.67 -11.44
N VAL A 109 -3.53 -6.61 -10.35
CA VAL A 109 -4.40 -7.70 -9.87
C VAL A 109 -5.26 -8.27 -11.00
N LYS A 110 -5.85 -7.42 -11.86
CA LYS A 110 -6.65 -7.82 -13.03
C LYS A 110 -5.85 -8.60 -14.10
N ILE A 111 -4.58 -8.23 -14.34
CA ILE A 111 -3.70 -8.99 -15.23
C ILE A 111 -3.42 -10.36 -14.62
N LEU A 112 -3.09 -10.41 -13.33
CA LEU A 112 -2.80 -11.66 -12.63
C LEU A 112 -4.01 -12.60 -12.56
N ILE A 113 -5.23 -12.09 -12.44
CA ILE A 113 -6.47 -12.87 -12.58
C ILE A 113 -6.56 -13.49 -13.99
N SER A 114 -6.23 -12.73 -15.03
CA SER A 114 -6.21 -13.23 -16.41
C SER A 114 -5.17 -14.35 -16.60
N GLU A 115 -3.96 -14.16 -16.05
CA GLU A 115 -2.89 -15.14 -16.11
C GLU A 115 -3.24 -16.42 -15.37
N ALA A 116 -3.83 -16.31 -14.17
CA ALA A 116 -4.27 -17.45 -13.37
C ALA A 116 -5.36 -18.27 -14.08
N LEU A 117 -6.38 -17.61 -14.65
CA LEU A 117 -7.42 -18.27 -15.44
C LEU A 117 -6.87 -18.93 -16.71
N THR A 118 -5.87 -18.32 -17.36
CA THR A 118 -5.24 -18.87 -18.57
C THR A 118 -4.33 -20.05 -18.28
N SER A 119 -3.61 -20.04 -17.14
CA SER A 119 -2.68 -21.11 -16.77
C SER A 119 -3.30 -22.23 -15.96
N GLY A 120 -4.48 -22.01 -15.37
CA GLY A 120 -5.05 -22.89 -14.34
C GLY A 120 -4.24 -22.91 -13.04
N THR A 121 -3.32 -21.95 -12.83
CA THR A 121 -2.40 -21.93 -11.69
C THR A 121 -2.49 -20.64 -10.87
N ARG A 122 -2.19 -20.78 -9.58
CA ARG A 122 -2.22 -19.68 -8.61
C ARG A 122 -1.04 -18.72 -8.78
N ASN A 123 -1.21 -17.48 -8.33
CA ASN A 123 -0.15 -16.47 -8.38
C ASN A 123 -0.29 -15.46 -7.21
N GLN A 124 0.43 -14.34 -7.28
CA GLN A 124 0.48 -13.33 -6.22
C GLN A 124 -0.88 -12.68 -5.91
N ALA A 125 -1.82 -12.67 -6.86
CA ALA A 125 -3.17 -12.15 -6.64
C ALA A 125 -4.21 -13.26 -6.42
N VAL A 126 -4.18 -14.34 -7.21
CA VAL A 126 -5.16 -15.43 -7.10
C VAL A 126 -4.68 -16.48 -6.10
N LYS A 127 -5.26 -16.46 -4.91
CA LYS A 127 -4.93 -17.37 -3.79
C LYS A 127 -5.58 -18.74 -3.92
N GLU A 128 -6.81 -18.84 -4.44
CA GLU A 128 -7.56 -20.10 -4.58
C GLU A 128 -8.56 -20.06 -5.74
N PHE A 129 -8.82 -21.21 -6.37
CA PHE A 129 -9.85 -21.37 -7.41
C PHE A 129 -11.13 -22.00 -6.85
N ARG A 130 -12.26 -21.66 -7.49
CA ARG A 130 -13.63 -22.16 -7.26
C ARG A 130 -13.90 -23.48 -7.94
N SER A 131 -15.03 -24.15 -7.58
CA SER A 131 -14.85 -25.58 -7.29
C SER A 131 -16.07 -26.62 -7.37
N GLU A 132 -15.84 -27.82 -7.99
CA GLU A 132 -16.61 -28.96 -8.65
C GLU A 132 -17.18 -29.91 -7.60
#